data_AF-A0A2D6NYQ0-F1
#
_entry.id   AF-A0A2D6NYQ0-F1
#
_cell.length_a   1.000
_cell.length_b   1.000
_cell.length_c   1.000
_cell.angle_alpha   90.00
_cell.angle_beta   90.00
_cell.angle_gamma   90.00
#
_symmetry.space_group_name_H-M   'P 1'
#
loop_
_entity.id
_entity.type
_entity.pdbx_description
1 polymer ?
#
loop_
_entity_poly.entity_id
_entity_poly.type
_entity_poly.pdbx_seq_one_letter_code
_entity_poly.pdbx_strand_id
1 'polypeptide(L)'
;MRFDENLAAIHGYLCGDGYVIRNRGTQSHKFYIIGFRNTNLVLLRDFRSRFKKVFGLEPIISKDLDRCKINNKNLYFVLTNNFSYYSREWEIPLLSKKNLRFWLRAFFDCEAWVENRPRQSRLIGLDCCHEEGLLQVQKALNRFDIKFNVKKRLDRDIWSLVLYGKENLKKFQKEIGFFHPKKKKKLEEAINSYVNYRWKIPLKKKELYRFVNFKGVKYGEGRIKFHSIVKASLLDLKKALNKYGIKSKLGGPWINNHGSVNYDLRIRIKEVKW
;
A
#
# COMPACT_ATOMS: atom_id res chain seq x y z
N MET A 1 17.62 14.89 20.48
CA MET A 1 16.85 13.69 20.88
C MET A 1 17.37 12.49 20.13
N ARG A 2 17.63 11.36 20.80
CA ARG A 2 17.99 10.09 20.14
C ARG A 2 16.71 9.34 19.78
N PHE A 3 16.53 9.00 18.50
CA PHE A 3 15.35 8.27 18.05
C PHE A 3 15.46 6.78 18.34
N ASP A 4 14.52 6.26 19.12
CA ASP A 4 14.19 4.84 19.20
C ASP A 4 12.96 4.51 18.32
N GLU A 5 12.43 3.30 18.42
CA GLU A 5 11.23 2.90 17.67
C GLU A 5 9.95 3.66 18.09
N ASN A 6 9.86 4.09 19.35
CA ASN A 6 8.68 4.77 19.88
C ASN A 6 8.65 6.23 19.44
N LEU A 7 9.76 6.94 19.59
CA LEU A 7 9.88 8.34 19.14
C LEU A 7 9.79 8.44 17.61
N ALA A 8 10.32 7.46 16.87
CA ALA A 8 10.17 7.41 15.42
C ALA A 8 8.69 7.29 14.99
N ALA A 9 7.91 6.43 15.64
CA ALA A 9 6.48 6.32 15.38
C ALA A 9 5.70 7.57 15.81
N ILE A 10 5.99 8.13 16.99
CA ILE A 10 5.36 9.40 17.46
C ILE A 10 5.58 10.51 16.43
N HIS A 11 6.82 10.68 15.97
CA HIS A 11 7.14 11.67 14.96
C HIS A 11 6.40 11.39 13.63
N GLY A 12 6.33 10.13 13.19
CA GLY A 12 5.56 9.77 12.00
C GLY A 12 4.06 10.08 12.13
N TYR A 13 3.47 9.84 13.30
CA TYR A 13 2.09 10.25 13.59
C TYR A 13 1.92 11.77 13.56
N LEU A 14 2.87 12.51 14.15
CA LEU A 14 2.83 13.97 14.18
C LEU A 14 2.98 14.62 12.79
N CYS A 15 3.73 14.00 11.87
CA CYS A 15 3.85 14.47 10.49
C CYS A 15 2.65 14.12 9.60
N GLY A 16 1.87 13.11 9.98
CA GLY A 16 0.61 12.76 9.30
C GLY A 16 -0.57 13.54 9.89
N ASP A 17 -1.46 12.85 10.62
CA ASP A 17 -2.65 13.47 11.21
C ASP A 17 -2.42 14.17 12.58
N GLY A 18 -1.18 14.32 13.02
CA GLY A 18 -0.86 14.96 14.29
C GLY A 18 -0.61 16.46 14.17
N TYR A 19 -0.41 17.09 15.33
CA TYR A 19 -0.24 18.53 15.42
C TYR A 19 0.52 18.91 16.69
N VAL A 20 1.39 19.91 16.56
CA VAL A 20 2.17 20.50 17.65
C VAL A 20 1.96 22.01 17.59
N ILE A 21 1.03 22.52 18.40
CA ILE A 21 0.51 23.89 18.26
C ILE A 21 0.60 24.69 19.55
N ARG A 22 0.72 26.01 19.41
CA ARG A 22 0.56 26.99 20.47
C ARG A 22 -0.37 28.11 20.03
N ASN A 23 -0.99 28.80 20.97
CA ASN A 23 -1.77 29.99 20.66
C ASN A 23 -0.94 31.10 20.01
N ARG A 24 -1.61 31.92 19.20
CA ARG A 24 -1.03 33.17 18.66
C ARG A 24 -0.65 34.09 19.81
N GLY A 25 0.41 34.89 19.63
CA GLY A 25 0.95 35.76 20.67
C GLY A 25 -0.02 36.81 21.23
N THR A 26 -1.12 37.09 20.51
CA THR A 26 -2.15 38.05 20.89
C THR A 26 -3.15 37.54 21.92
N GLN A 27 -3.15 36.24 22.25
CA GLN A 27 -4.05 35.68 23.27
C GLN A 27 -3.37 35.58 24.64
N SER A 28 -4.09 36.01 25.68
CA SER A 28 -3.62 36.00 27.09
C SER A 28 -3.37 34.58 27.62
N HIS A 29 -4.25 33.64 27.30
CA HIS A 29 -4.09 32.23 27.67
C HIS A 29 -3.19 31.49 26.68
N LYS A 30 -2.06 30.98 27.17
CA LYS A 30 -1.12 30.18 26.36
C LYS A 30 -1.37 28.69 26.57
N PHE A 31 -1.69 27.97 25.51
CA PHE A 31 -1.61 26.50 25.48
C PHE A 31 -0.49 26.02 24.56
N TYR A 32 0.02 24.82 24.86
CA TYR A 32 1.07 24.14 24.12
C TYR A 32 0.62 22.69 23.91
N ILE A 33 -0.16 22.47 22.86
CA ILE A 33 -0.84 21.20 22.65
C ILE A 33 -0.06 20.36 21.66
N ILE A 34 0.24 19.14 22.08
CA ILE A 34 0.70 18.06 21.23
C ILE A 34 -0.49 17.11 21.09
N GLY A 35 -0.89 16.80 19.86
CA GLY A 35 -2.02 15.93 19.63
C GLY A 35 -1.91 15.10 18.36
N PHE A 36 -2.71 14.05 18.34
CA PHE A 36 -2.90 13.17 17.20
C PHE A 36 -4.39 13.00 16.98
N ARG A 37 -4.88 13.30 15.77
CA ARG A 37 -6.31 13.19 15.43
C ARG A 37 -6.49 12.00 14.51
N ASN A 38 -7.27 11.01 14.91
CA ASN A 38 -7.55 9.86 14.05
C ASN A 38 -8.84 9.18 14.52
N THR A 39 -9.65 8.69 13.58
CA THR A 39 -10.90 7.96 13.89
C THR A 39 -10.66 6.51 14.31
N ASN A 40 -9.43 6.02 14.21
CA ASN A 40 -9.05 4.68 14.59
C ASN A 40 -8.50 4.62 16.02
N LEU A 41 -9.28 4.06 16.94
CA LEU A 41 -8.91 3.91 18.35
C LEU A 41 -7.63 3.08 18.58
N VAL A 42 -7.30 2.14 17.70
CA VAL A 42 -6.05 1.35 17.80
C VAL A 42 -4.84 2.25 17.60
N LEU A 43 -4.90 3.19 16.65
CA LEU A 43 -3.83 4.17 16.42
C LEU A 43 -3.72 5.17 17.57
N LEU A 44 -4.86 5.68 18.09
CA LEU A 44 -4.86 6.58 19.25
C LEU A 44 -4.21 5.93 20.49
N ARG A 45 -4.52 4.65 20.74
CA ARG A 45 -3.93 3.87 21.85
C ARG A 45 -2.45 3.59 21.64
N ASP A 46 -2.02 3.28 20.41
CA ASP A 46 -0.60 3.09 20.09
C ASP A 46 0.18 4.39 20.31
N PHE A 47 -0.31 5.52 19.79
CA PHE A 47 0.26 6.85 20.03
C PHE A 47 0.39 7.13 21.53
N ARG A 48 -0.69 6.99 22.32
CA ARG A 48 -0.68 7.20 23.79
C ARG A 48 0.35 6.32 24.50
N SER A 49 0.39 5.03 24.16
CA SER A 49 1.31 4.06 24.78
C SER A 49 2.77 4.39 24.49
N ARG A 50 3.09 4.72 23.23
CA ARG A 50 4.45 5.13 22.83
C ARG A 50 4.85 6.45 23.49
N PHE A 51 3.92 7.40 23.56
CA PHE A 51 4.14 8.69 24.20
C PHE A 51 4.51 8.53 25.68
N LYS A 52 3.80 7.63 26.39
CA LYS A 52 4.12 7.28 27.78
C LYS A 52 5.50 6.65 27.92
N LYS A 53 5.89 5.76 27.01
CA LYS A 53 7.22 5.14 27.03
C LYS A 53 8.37 6.12 26.81
N VAL A 54 8.19 7.11 25.92
CA VAL A 54 9.25 8.05 25.56
C VAL A 54 9.33 9.21 26.55
N PHE A 55 8.18 9.76 26.96
CA PHE A 55 8.12 11.00 27.72
C PHE A 55 7.67 10.82 29.18
N GLY A 56 7.28 9.61 29.58
CA GLY A 56 6.69 9.37 30.92
C GLY A 56 5.31 10.03 31.11
N LEU A 57 4.74 10.59 30.03
CA LEU A 57 3.50 11.35 30.04
C LEU A 57 2.41 10.59 29.29
N GLU A 58 1.18 10.68 29.77
CA GLU A 58 0.06 9.93 29.20
C GLU A 58 -0.95 10.88 28.56
N PRO A 59 -0.94 11.05 27.22
CA PRO A 59 -1.94 11.86 26.53
C PRO A 59 -3.36 11.33 26.75
N ILE A 60 -4.31 12.25 26.81
CA ILE A 60 -5.71 11.97 27.03
C ILE A 60 -6.39 11.73 25.69
N ILE A 61 -7.10 10.59 25.58
CA ILE A 61 -8.00 10.31 24.45
C ILE A 61 -9.32 11.04 24.70
N SER A 62 -9.81 11.81 23.72
CA SER A 62 -11.08 12.55 23.81
C SER A 62 -12.27 11.61 24.00
N LYS A 63 -13.36 12.13 24.57
CA LYS A 63 -14.63 11.38 24.71
C LYS A 63 -15.18 10.95 23.35
N ASP A 64 -14.99 11.76 22.31
CA ASP A 64 -15.41 11.50 20.93
C ASP A 64 -14.55 10.43 20.23
N LEU A 65 -13.49 9.93 20.89
CA LEU A 65 -12.56 8.91 20.38
C LEU A 65 -11.90 9.28 19.04
N ASP A 66 -11.71 10.58 18.80
CA ASP A 66 -11.14 11.13 17.57
C ASP A 66 -9.76 11.77 17.77
N ARG A 67 -9.35 11.99 19.02
CA ARG A 67 -8.12 12.73 19.37
C ARG A 67 -7.42 12.10 20.56
N CYS A 68 -6.11 12.18 20.55
CA CYS A 68 -5.23 11.86 21.67
C CYS A 68 -4.28 13.04 21.88
N LYS A 69 -4.39 13.77 23.00
CA LYS A 69 -3.68 15.05 23.19
C LYS A 69 -3.14 15.27 24.60
N ILE A 70 -2.13 16.11 24.71
CA ILE A 70 -1.57 16.60 25.98
C ILE A 70 -1.23 18.09 25.86
N ASN A 71 -1.38 18.85 26.95
CA ASN A 71 -0.91 20.22 27.04
C ASN A 71 0.39 20.24 27.86
N ASN A 72 1.52 20.52 27.22
CA ASN A 72 2.82 20.56 27.89
C ASN A 72 3.80 21.52 27.18
N LYS A 73 4.12 22.64 27.85
CA LYS A 73 5.00 23.69 27.32
C LYS A 73 6.42 23.19 27.04
N ASN A 74 7.03 22.50 27.99
CA ASN A 74 8.42 22.06 27.87
C ASN A 74 8.55 21.07 26.72
N LEU A 75 7.63 20.11 26.61
CA LEU A 75 7.63 19.13 25.55
C LEU A 75 7.37 19.73 24.17
N TYR A 76 6.50 20.73 24.07
CA TYR A 76 6.31 21.49 22.84
C TYR A 76 7.66 22.03 22.33
N PHE A 77 8.40 22.75 23.18
CA PHE A 77 9.68 23.33 22.78
C PHE A 77 10.72 22.25 22.45
N VAL A 78 10.75 21.15 23.20
CA VAL A 78 11.63 20.01 22.91
C VAL A 78 11.36 19.42 21.52
N LEU A 79 10.09 19.26 21.14
CA LEU A 79 9.71 18.72 19.84
C LEU A 79 9.96 19.72 18.70
N THR A 80 9.67 21.01 18.90
CA THR A 80 9.79 22.04 17.86
C THR A 80 11.18 22.66 17.75
N ASN A 81 12.12 22.32 18.64
CA ASN A 81 13.48 22.84 18.55
C ASN A 81 14.23 22.36 17.30
N ASN A 82 13.89 21.17 16.80
CA ASN A 82 14.62 20.52 15.69
C ASN A 82 13.70 20.07 14.55
N PHE A 83 12.38 20.16 14.71
CA PHE A 83 11.43 19.62 13.74
C PHE A 83 10.23 20.55 13.58
N SER A 84 9.77 20.70 12.34
CA SER A 84 8.45 21.26 12.03
C SER A 84 7.44 20.12 11.85
N TYR A 85 6.20 20.38 12.22
CA TYR A 85 5.06 19.48 12.02
C TYR A 85 3.95 20.14 11.20
N TYR A 86 4.26 21.26 10.54
CA TYR A 86 3.35 21.89 9.59
C TYR A 86 3.35 21.11 8.27
N SER A 87 2.20 21.08 7.60
CA SER A 87 1.96 20.19 6.46
C SER A 87 2.94 20.32 5.29
N ARG A 88 3.65 21.45 5.16
CA ARG A 88 4.61 21.77 4.08
C ARG A 88 6.08 21.87 4.54
N GLU A 89 6.37 21.51 5.79
CA GLU A 89 7.68 21.78 6.40
C GLU A 89 8.27 20.60 7.17
N TRP A 90 7.51 19.52 7.37
CA TRP A 90 8.01 18.39 8.13
C TRP A 90 9.12 17.65 7.38
N GLU A 91 10.07 17.11 8.13
CA GLU A 91 11.18 16.33 7.59
C GLU A 91 11.28 14.96 8.28
N ILE A 92 11.79 13.96 7.56
CA ILE A 92 12.11 12.68 8.16
C ILE A 92 13.45 12.82 8.89
N PRO A 93 13.52 12.56 10.21
CA PRO A 93 14.79 12.60 10.93
C PRO A 93 15.77 11.54 10.40
N LEU A 94 17.05 11.71 10.69
CA LEU A 94 18.06 10.69 10.39
C LEU A 94 17.81 9.45 11.26
N LEU A 95 17.26 8.40 10.63
CA LEU A 95 16.88 7.16 11.29
C LEU A 95 17.67 5.95 10.78
N SER A 96 18.00 5.04 11.71
CA SER A 96 18.44 3.68 11.35
C SER A 96 17.34 2.95 10.56
N LYS A 97 17.69 1.95 9.74
CA LYS A 97 16.70 1.17 8.98
C LYS A 97 15.65 0.52 9.91
N LYS A 98 16.08 0.09 11.10
CA LYS A 98 15.21 -0.44 12.15
C LYS A 98 14.16 0.58 12.61
N ASN A 99 14.55 1.82 12.89
CA ASN A 99 13.61 2.83 13.41
C ASN A 99 12.78 3.48 12.30
N LEU A 100 13.36 3.63 11.11
CA LEU A 100 12.69 4.18 9.94
C LEU A 100 11.41 3.42 9.58
N ARG A 101 11.38 2.09 9.75
CA ARG A 101 10.17 1.30 9.47
C ARG A 101 8.97 1.74 10.34
N PHE A 102 9.21 2.18 11.58
CA PHE A 102 8.17 2.58 12.51
C PHE A 102 7.65 3.98 12.18
N TRP A 103 8.57 4.87 11.80
CA TRP A 103 8.20 6.19 11.26
C TRP A 103 7.33 6.04 10.00
N LEU A 104 7.78 5.24 9.03
CA LEU A 104 7.03 5.00 7.79
C LEU A 104 5.68 4.34 8.06
N ARG A 105 5.62 3.35 8.97
CA ARG A 105 4.35 2.72 9.35
C ARG A 105 3.35 3.74 9.89
N ALA A 106 3.76 4.55 10.86
CA ALA A 106 2.90 5.57 11.47
C ALA A 106 2.41 6.58 10.44
N PHE A 107 3.31 7.10 9.59
CA PHE A 107 2.97 8.05 8.54
C PHE A 107 1.98 7.45 7.51
N PHE A 108 2.21 6.22 7.05
CA PHE A 108 1.28 5.52 6.14
C PHE A 108 -0.06 5.17 6.80
N ASP A 109 -0.06 4.85 8.10
CA ASP A 109 -1.30 4.63 8.85
C ASP A 109 -2.16 5.90 8.95
N CYS A 110 -1.57 7.09 8.88
CA CYS A 110 -2.28 8.36 8.71
C CYS A 110 -2.69 8.57 7.25
N GLU A 111 -1.72 8.86 6.39
CA GLU A 111 -1.93 9.46 5.06
C GLU A 111 -2.37 8.48 3.97
N ALA A 112 -1.94 7.22 4.07
CA ALA A 112 -2.06 6.32 2.94
C ALA A 112 -3.42 5.63 2.85
N TRP A 113 -3.90 5.37 1.65
CA TRP A 113 -5.02 4.47 1.37
C TRP A 113 -4.55 3.24 0.61
N VAL A 114 -5.33 2.17 0.74
CA VAL A 114 -5.14 0.96 -0.05
C VAL A 114 -6.28 0.87 -1.05
N GLU A 115 -5.96 0.65 -2.31
CA GLU A 115 -6.92 0.34 -3.36
C GLU A 115 -6.85 -1.14 -3.72
N ASN A 116 -8.01 -1.79 -3.75
CA ASN A 116 -8.16 -3.17 -4.19
C ASN A 116 -9.39 -3.25 -5.10
N ARG A 117 -9.17 -3.06 -6.40
CA ARG A 117 -10.13 -3.33 -7.47
C ARG A 117 -9.64 -4.58 -8.21
N PRO A 118 -10.09 -5.79 -7.84
CA PRO A 118 -9.60 -7.03 -8.43
C PRO A 118 -9.62 -6.95 -9.96
N ARG A 119 -8.50 -7.34 -10.57
CA ARG A 119 -8.21 -7.31 -12.03
C ARG A 119 -8.03 -5.92 -12.65
N GLN A 120 -8.32 -4.83 -11.92
CA GLN A 120 -8.15 -3.47 -12.41
C GLN A 120 -6.97 -2.75 -11.73
N SER A 121 -7.01 -2.59 -10.41
CA SER A 121 -6.05 -1.76 -9.67
C SER A 121 -5.77 -2.32 -8.28
N ARG A 122 -4.49 -2.34 -7.91
CA ARG A 122 -4.00 -2.83 -6.62
C ARG A 122 -2.80 -1.96 -6.25
N LEU A 123 -3.01 -1.02 -5.34
CA LEU A 123 -1.99 -0.06 -4.99
C LEU A 123 -2.13 0.42 -3.55
N ILE A 124 -1.04 0.97 -3.03
CA ILE A 124 -1.05 1.86 -1.87
C ILE A 124 -0.78 3.27 -2.43
N GLY A 125 -1.66 4.21 -2.12
CA GLY A 125 -1.49 5.62 -2.51
C GLY A 125 -1.40 6.51 -1.28
N LEU A 126 -0.70 7.63 -1.38
CA LEU A 126 -0.75 8.72 -0.42
C LEU A 126 -0.64 10.07 -1.18
N ASP A 127 -1.36 11.10 -0.72
CA ASP A 127 -1.49 12.42 -1.36
C ASP A 127 -1.01 13.44 -0.33
N CYS A 128 -0.10 14.34 -0.71
CA CYS A 128 0.47 15.32 0.21
C CYS A 128 0.76 16.64 -0.52
N CYS A 129 0.65 17.77 0.19
CA CYS A 129 1.01 19.09 -0.36
C CYS A 129 2.50 19.42 -0.23
N HIS A 130 3.30 18.54 0.37
CA HIS A 130 4.74 18.71 0.57
C HIS A 130 5.54 17.79 -0.36
N GLU A 131 6.02 18.33 -1.47
CA GLU A 131 6.79 17.57 -2.45
C GLU A 131 8.07 16.98 -1.85
N GLU A 132 8.85 17.82 -1.19
CA GLU A 132 10.15 17.46 -0.62
C GLU A 132 9.98 16.38 0.46
N GLY A 133 8.95 16.50 1.30
CA GLY A 133 8.56 15.47 2.25
C GLY A 133 8.26 14.13 1.56
N LEU A 134 7.52 14.14 0.45
CA LEU A 134 7.28 12.90 -0.33
C LEU A 134 8.53 12.32 -0.98
N LEU A 135 9.44 13.16 -1.46
CA LEU A 135 10.73 12.72 -1.99
C LEU A 135 11.60 12.09 -0.88
N GLN A 136 11.55 12.61 0.34
CA GLN A 136 12.19 11.98 1.51
C GLN A 136 11.55 10.62 1.82
N VAL A 137 10.21 10.52 1.79
CA VAL A 137 9.49 9.25 1.95
C VAL A 137 9.90 8.24 0.86
N GLN A 138 10.02 8.66 -0.39
CA GLN A 138 10.49 7.81 -1.49
C GLN A 138 11.92 7.30 -1.24
N LYS A 139 12.85 8.18 -0.87
CA LYS A 139 14.23 7.80 -0.50
C LYS A 139 14.25 6.82 0.68
N ALA A 140 13.40 7.04 1.69
CA ALA A 140 13.25 6.16 2.84
C ALA A 140 12.75 4.76 2.43
N LEU A 141 11.77 4.69 1.52
CA LEU A 141 11.22 3.42 1.02
C LEU A 141 12.22 2.64 0.16
N ASN A 142 13.07 3.34 -0.60
CA ASN A 142 14.15 2.72 -1.37
C ASN A 142 15.15 1.95 -0.48
N ARG A 143 15.35 2.36 0.79
CA ARG A 143 16.19 1.61 1.76
C ARG A 143 15.63 0.22 2.10
N PHE A 144 14.38 -0.06 1.75
CA PHE A 144 13.70 -1.36 1.91
C PHE A 144 13.49 -2.06 0.55
N ASP A 145 14.12 -1.59 -0.52
CA ASP A 145 13.96 -2.10 -1.89
C ASP A 145 12.49 -2.07 -2.38
N ILE A 146 11.72 -1.09 -1.91
CA ILE A 146 10.34 -0.86 -2.30
C ILE A 146 10.30 0.35 -3.24
N LYS A 147 9.89 0.12 -4.50
CA LYS A 147 9.88 1.17 -5.54
C LYS A 147 8.54 1.89 -5.58
N PHE A 148 8.59 3.21 -5.68
CA PHE A 148 7.40 4.09 -5.72
C PHE A 148 7.56 5.17 -6.78
N ASN A 149 6.41 5.64 -7.29
CA ASN A 149 6.38 6.81 -8.18
C ASN A 149 5.75 7.99 -7.46
N VAL A 150 6.43 9.13 -7.49
CA VAL A 150 5.89 10.43 -7.07
C VAL A 150 5.48 11.18 -8.33
N LYS A 151 4.28 11.76 -8.33
CA LYS A 151 3.74 12.54 -9.46
C LYS A 151 2.93 13.72 -8.93
N LYS A 152 3.07 14.89 -9.54
CA LYS A 152 2.16 16.01 -9.30
C LYS A 152 0.80 15.70 -9.89
N ARG A 153 -0.27 16.01 -9.17
CA ARG A 153 -1.63 15.98 -9.73
C ARG A 153 -1.81 17.18 -10.65
N LEU A 154 -2.45 16.97 -11.80
CA LEU A 154 -2.66 18.05 -12.77
C LEU A 154 -3.68 19.09 -12.28
N ASP A 155 -4.62 18.68 -11.42
CA ASP A 155 -5.76 19.49 -11.01
C ASP A 155 -5.51 20.34 -9.76
N ARG A 156 -4.43 20.07 -9.00
CA ARG A 156 -4.21 20.63 -7.65
C ARG A 156 -2.71 20.72 -7.35
N ASP A 157 -2.35 21.62 -6.43
CA ASP A 157 -1.01 21.66 -5.84
C ASP A 157 -0.84 20.55 -4.78
N ILE A 158 -0.99 19.31 -5.24
CA ILE A 158 -0.90 18.09 -4.44
C ILE A 158 -0.05 17.09 -5.22
N TRP A 159 0.80 16.39 -4.48
CA TRP A 159 1.67 15.34 -4.98
C TRP A 159 1.16 13.98 -4.52
N SER A 160 1.14 13.02 -5.43
CA SER A 160 0.72 11.65 -5.17
C SER A 160 1.94 10.74 -5.19
N LEU A 161 2.08 9.91 -4.17
CA LEU A 161 3.04 8.81 -4.12
C LEU A 161 2.28 7.48 -4.22
N VAL A 162 2.62 6.67 -5.22
CA VAL A 162 1.89 5.44 -5.55
C VAL A 162 2.81 4.21 -5.57
N LEU A 163 2.42 3.20 -4.81
CA LEU A 163 3.00 1.86 -4.80
C LEU A 163 2.13 0.89 -5.59
N TYR A 164 2.69 0.19 -6.55
CA TYR A 164 1.99 -0.90 -7.23
C TYR A 164 2.92 -2.07 -7.52
N GLY A 165 2.30 -3.19 -7.89
CA GLY A 165 3.00 -4.44 -8.20
C GLY A 165 3.05 -5.38 -7.01
N LYS A 166 2.78 -6.67 -7.26
CA LYS A 166 2.62 -7.69 -6.20
C LYS A 166 3.83 -7.77 -5.28
N GLU A 167 5.04 -7.77 -5.84
CA GLU A 167 6.28 -7.90 -5.08
C GLU A 167 6.54 -6.68 -4.20
N ASN A 168 6.29 -5.48 -4.72
CA ASN A 168 6.37 -4.24 -3.97
C ASN A 168 5.38 -4.22 -2.79
N LEU A 169 4.12 -4.60 -3.03
CA LEU A 169 3.09 -4.68 -1.97
C LEU A 169 3.46 -5.71 -0.89
N LYS A 170 4.00 -6.87 -1.28
CA LYS A 170 4.50 -7.88 -0.35
C LYS A 170 5.68 -7.38 0.48
N LYS A 171 6.66 -6.73 -0.15
CA LYS A 171 7.80 -6.12 0.55
C LYS A 171 7.32 -5.07 1.54
N PHE A 172 6.39 -4.19 1.13
CA PHE A 172 5.78 -3.22 2.03
C PHE A 172 5.10 -3.91 3.21
N GLN A 173 4.26 -4.93 2.98
CA GLN A 173 3.57 -5.68 4.04
C GLN A 173 4.55 -6.29 5.05
N LYS A 174 5.66 -6.87 4.56
CA LYS A 174 6.68 -7.54 5.38
C LYS A 174 7.54 -6.55 6.18
N GLU A 175 8.09 -5.55 5.51
CA GLU A 175 9.11 -4.68 6.09
C GLU A 175 8.48 -3.55 6.91
N ILE A 176 7.40 -2.94 6.41
CA ILE A 176 6.74 -1.78 7.02
C ILE A 176 5.38 -2.19 7.57
N GLY A 177 4.44 -2.60 6.72
CA GLY A 177 3.09 -3.00 7.08
C GLY A 177 2.23 -1.85 7.61
N PHE A 178 0.94 -2.11 7.79
CA PHE A 178 0.02 -1.19 8.47
C PHE A 178 -0.25 -1.68 9.89
N PHE A 179 -0.34 -0.75 10.84
CA PHE A 179 -0.93 -1.02 12.15
C PHE A 179 -2.45 -0.83 12.12
N HIS A 180 -2.97 0.04 11.25
CA HIS A 180 -4.40 0.27 11.07
C HIS A 180 -5.11 -1.03 10.58
N PRO A 181 -6.04 -1.63 11.36
CA PRO A 181 -6.61 -2.94 11.04
C PRO A 181 -7.28 -3.05 9.66
N LYS A 182 -8.11 -2.05 9.28
CA LYS A 182 -8.77 -2.06 7.96
C LYS A 182 -7.78 -1.93 6.79
N LYS A 183 -6.77 -1.05 6.88
CA LYS A 183 -5.72 -0.91 5.85
C LYS A 183 -4.88 -2.18 5.73
N LYS A 184 -4.50 -2.80 6.86
CA LYS A 184 -3.80 -4.09 6.91
C LYS A 184 -4.57 -5.19 6.18
N LYS A 185 -5.86 -5.37 6.51
CA LYS A 185 -6.75 -6.36 5.85
C LYS A 185 -6.86 -6.07 4.35
N LYS A 186 -7.09 -4.82 3.97
CA LYS A 186 -7.24 -4.44 2.56
C LYS A 186 -5.97 -4.65 1.74
N LEU A 187 -4.79 -4.46 2.34
CA LEU A 187 -3.50 -4.75 1.70
C LEU A 187 -3.34 -6.27 1.45
N GLU A 188 -3.71 -7.09 2.42
CA GLU A 188 -3.69 -8.54 2.28
C GLU A 188 -4.63 -9.01 1.16
N GLU A 189 -5.86 -8.50 1.13
CA GLU A 189 -6.82 -8.76 0.05
C GLU A 189 -6.29 -8.32 -1.32
N ALA A 190 -5.61 -7.17 -1.41
CA ALA A 190 -5.00 -6.69 -2.64
C ALA A 190 -3.88 -7.63 -3.12
N ILE A 191 -3.01 -8.11 -2.23
CA ILE A 191 -1.93 -9.05 -2.56
C ILE A 191 -2.51 -10.40 -3.02
N ASN A 192 -3.54 -10.89 -2.32
CA ASN A 192 -4.17 -12.17 -2.60
C ASN A 192 -5.04 -12.15 -3.86
N SER A 193 -5.55 -10.99 -4.27
CA SER A 193 -6.36 -10.88 -5.48
C SER A 193 -5.54 -10.93 -6.77
N TYR A 194 -4.20 -10.95 -6.73
CA TYR A 194 -3.35 -11.14 -7.91
C TYR A 194 -3.55 -12.54 -8.52
N VAL A 195 -3.93 -12.58 -9.79
CA VAL A 195 -4.09 -13.84 -10.54
C VAL A 195 -2.75 -14.53 -10.69
N ASN A 196 -2.69 -15.82 -10.36
CA ASN A 196 -1.55 -16.66 -10.71
C ASN A 196 -1.65 -17.07 -12.18
N TYR A 197 -0.79 -16.49 -13.01
CA TYR A 197 -0.69 -16.78 -14.44
C TYR A 197 0.20 -17.98 -14.76
N ARG A 198 0.93 -18.51 -13.77
CA ARG A 198 1.62 -19.80 -13.88
C ARG A 198 0.64 -20.91 -13.55
N TRP A 199 0.19 -21.59 -14.59
CA TRP A 199 -0.80 -22.65 -14.45
C TRP A 199 -0.13 -24.01 -14.29
N LYS A 200 -0.59 -24.81 -13.33
CA LYS A 200 -0.31 -26.25 -13.30
C LYS A 200 -1.32 -26.93 -14.21
N ILE A 201 -0.89 -27.25 -15.44
CA ILE A 201 -1.76 -27.86 -16.45
C ILE A 201 -1.89 -29.35 -16.15
N PRO A 202 -3.10 -29.86 -15.85
CA PRO A 202 -3.28 -31.29 -15.61
C PRO A 202 -3.12 -32.08 -16.93
N LEU A 203 -2.52 -33.26 -16.82
CA LEU A 203 -2.27 -34.14 -17.96
C LEU A 203 -3.35 -35.19 -18.17
N LYS A 204 -4.21 -35.45 -17.17
CA LYS A 204 -5.33 -36.40 -17.28
C LYS A 204 -6.52 -35.71 -17.97
N LYS A 205 -7.15 -36.39 -18.93
CA LYS A 205 -8.27 -35.87 -19.74
C LYS A 205 -9.36 -35.21 -18.87
N LYS A 206 -9.94 -35.93 -17.90
CA LYS A 206 -11.02 -35.41 -17.04
C LYS A 206 -10.63 -34.14 -16.25
N GLU A 207 -9.39 -34.06 -15.79
CA GLU A 207 -8.89 -32.90 -15.06
C GLU A 207 -8.60 -31.72 -16.00
N LEU A 208 -8.05 -32.00 -17.18
CA LEU A 208 -7.84 -31.00 -18.23
C LEU A 208 -9.16 -30.38 -18.69
N TYR A 209 -10.23 -31.17 -18.75
CA TYR A 209 -11.56 -30.69 -19.07
C TYR A 209 -12.05 -29.67 -18.05
N ARG A 210 -11.98 -30.04 -16.76
CA ARG A 210 -12.35 -29.17 -15.64
C ARG A 210 -11.51 -27.90 -15.64
N PHE A 211 -10.22 -28.02 -15.93
CA PHE A 211 -9.31 -26.89 -16.08
C PHE A 211 -9.74 -25.95 -17.22
N VAL A 212 -10.06 -26.51 -18.39
CA VAL A 212 -10.54 -25.76 -19.57
C VAL A 212 -11.83 -25.01 -19.25
N ASN A 213 -12.80 -25.66 -18.62
CA ASN A 213 -14.06 -25.02 -18.22
C ASN A 213 -13.87 -23.96 -17.13
N PHE A 214 -12.93 -24.17 -16.20
CA PHE A 214 -12.68 -23.23 -15.11
C PHE A 214 -11.88 -21.99 -15.54
N LYS A 215 -10.86 -22.17 -16.41
CA LYS A 215 -9.97 -21.09 -16.85
C LYS A 215 -10.37 -20.43 -18.15
N GLY A 216 -11.10 -21.15 -18.99
CA GLY A 216 -11.51 -20.70 -20.31
C GLY A 216 -12.64 -19.69 -20.23
N VAL A 217 -12.54 -18.62 -21.02
CA VAL A 217 -13.62 -17.65 -21.21
C VAL A 217 -14.25 -17.90 -22.58
N LYS A 218 -15.57 -18.12 -22.62
CA LYS A 218 -16.29 -18.24 -23.90
C LYS A 218 -16.17 -16.91 -24.66
N TYR A 219 -15.82 -16.97 -25.94
CA TYR A 219 -15.56 -15.78 -26.76
C TYR A 219 -16.12 -15.97 -28.18
N GLY A 220 -17.14 -15.19 -28.52
CA GLY A 220 -17.85 -15.30 -29.80
C GLY A 220 -18.48 -16.66 -30.03
N GLU A 221 -18.89 -16.92 -31.27
CA GLU A 221 -19.54 -18.17 -31.65
C GLU A 221 -18.56 -19.34 -31.60
N GLY A 222 -18.74 -20.22 -30.60
CA GLY A 222 -18.12 -21.53 -30.59
C GLY A 222 -16.62 -21.55 -30.23
N ARG A 223 -16.07 -20.56 -29.51
CA ARG A 223 -14.66 -20.56 -29.09
C ARG A 223 -14.48 -20.33 -27.60
N ILE A 224 -13.42 -20.92 -27.06
CA ILE A 224 -12.92 -20.67 -25.70
C ILE A 224 -11.56 -19.99 -25.82
N LYS A 225 -11.37 -18.92 -25.05
CA LYS A 225 -10.15 -18.12 -25.00
C LYS A 225 -9.52 -18.21 -23.61
N PHE A 226 -8.22 -18.42 -23.56
CA PHE A 226 -7.42 -18.40 -22.36
C PHE A 226 -6.49 -17.21 -22.41
N HIS A 227 -6.46 -16.40 -21.36
CA HIS A 227 -5.61 -15.21 -21.29
C HIS A 227 -4.50 -15.38 -20.27
N SER A 228 -3.26 -15.09 -20.66
CA SER A 228 -2.12 -15.09 -19.73
C SER A 228 -1.07 -14.07 -20.12
N ILE A 229 -0.43 -13.48 -19.12
CA ILE A 229 0.82 -12.71 -19.30
C ILE A 229 2.06 -13.64 -19.35
N VAL A 230 1.89 -14.93 -19.06
CA VAL A 230 2.95 -15.94 -19.08
C VAL A 230 2.76 -16.85 -20.30
N LYS A 231 3.51 -16.58 -21.38
CA LYS A 231 3.46 -17.36 -22.63
C LYS A 231 3.67 -18.87 -22.41
N ALA A 232 4.60 -19.23 -21.52
CA ALA A 232 4.92 -20.63 -21.20
C ALA A 232 3.68 -21.43 -20.74
N SER A 233 2.82 -20.86 -19.88
CA SER A 233 1.63 -21.56 -19.40
C SER A 233 0.60 -21.82 -20.50
N LEU A 234 0.53 -20.96 -21.53
CA LEU A 234 -0.32 -21.21 -22.71
C LEU A 234 0.28 -22.27 -23.63
N LEU A 235 1.61 -22.32 -23.74
CA LEU A 235 2.31 -23.36 -24.48
C LEU A 235 2.14 -24.74 -23.82
N ASP A 236 2.23 -24.80 -22.50
CA ASP A 236 2.00 -26.03 -21.74
C ASP A 236 0.54 -26.50 -21.89
N LEU A 237 -0.42 -25.56 -21.84
CA LEU A 237 -1.83 -25.86 -22.11
C LEU A 237 -2.03 -26.37 -23.54
N LYS A 238 -1.42 -25.72 -24.53
CA LYS A 238 -1.44 -26.17 -25.94
C LYS A 238 -0.90 -27.58 -26.10
N LYS A 239 0.24 -27.91 -25.47
CA LYS A 239 0.81 -29.26 -25.49
C LYS A 239 -0.16 -30.29 -24.90
N ALA A 240 -0.74 -29.99 -23.74
CA ALA A 240 -1.70 -30.88 -23.08
C ALA A 240 -2.97 -31.10 -23.91
N LEU A 241 -3.49 -30.05 -24.55
CA LEU A 241 -4.65 -30.11 -25.45
C LEU A 241 -4.36 -30.94 -26.71
N ASN A 242 -3.19 -30.73 -27.33
CA ASN A 242 -2.77 -31.47 -28.51
C ASN A 242 -2.69 -32.98 -28.27
N LYS A 243 -2.31 -33.41 -27.05
CA LYS A 243 -2.30 -34.85 -26.66
C LYS A 243 -3.68 -35.51 -26.80
N TYR A 244 -4.75 -34.72 -26.74
CA TYR A 244 -6.12 -35.18 -26.87
C TYR A 244 -6.78 -34.74 -28.18
N GLY A 245 -5.98 -34.36 -29.19
CA GLY A 245 -6.48 -33.97 -30.51
C GLY A 245 -7.18 -32.62 -30.57
N ILE A 246 -7.15 -31.81 -29.49
CA ILE A 246 -7.75 -30.47 -29.48
C ILE A 246 -6.81 -29.49 -30.15
N LYS A 247 -7.24 -28.90 -31.26
CA LYS A 247 -6.44 -27.91 -31.98
C LYS A 247 -6.53 -26.57 -31.26
N SER A 248 -5.38 -25.91 -31.12
CA SER A 248 -5.30 -24.64 -30.42
C SER A 248 -4.38 -23.64 -31.13
N LYS A 249 -4.83 -22.40 -31.19
CA LYS A 249 -4.09 -21.28 -31.81
C LYS A 249 -3.62 -20.34 -30.71
N LEU A 250 -2.30 -20.21 -30.57
CA LEU A 250 -1.68 -19.21 -29.71
C LEU A 250 -1.69 -17.87 -30.44
N GLY A 251 -2.06 -16.79 -29.77
CA GLY A 251 -2.00 -15.42 -30.26
C GLY A 251 -1.18 -14.52 -29.33
N GLY A 252 -0.91 -13.32 -29.84
CA GLY A 252 0.00 -12.35 -29.23
C GLY A 252 1.47 -12.53 -29.62
N PRO A 253 2.37 -11.73 -29.04
CA PRO A 253 2.08 -10.75 -27.98
C PRO A 253 1.22 -9.58 -28.47
N TRP A 254 0.38 -9.03 -27.58
CA TRP A 254 -0.14 -7.67 -27.72
C TRP A 254 0.04 -6.93 -26.39
N ILE A 255 0.16 -5.62 -26.47
CA ILE A 255 0.30 -4.75 -25.31
C ILE A 255 -1.09 -4.20 -25.00
N ASN A 256 -1.55 -4.34 -23.76
CA ASN A 256 -2.81 -3.71 -23.34
C ASN A 256 -2.61 -2.21 -23.04
N ASN A 257 -3.68 -1.48 -22.80
CA ASN A 257 -3.63 -0.05 -22.45
C ASN A 257 -2.83 0.27 -21.18
N HIS A 258 -2.40 -0.76 -20.43
CA HIS A 258 -1.58 -0.66 -19.23
C HIS A 258 -0.12 -1.07 -19.47
N GLY A 259 0.32 -1.22 -20.72
CA GLY A 259 1.69 -1.59 -21.07
C GLY A 259 2.04 -3.07 -20.81
N SER A 260 1.09 -3.89 -20.36
CA SER A 260 1.34 -5.30 -20.09
C SER A 260 1.30 -6.12 -21.37
N VAL A 261 2.33 -6.95 -21.57
CA VAL A 261 2.38 -7.92 -22.66
C VAL A 261 1.46 -9.10 -22.33
N ASN A 262 0.50 -9.38 -23.22
CA ASN A 262 -0.49 -10.43 -23.07
C ASN A 262 -0.43 -11.43 -24.23
N TYR A 263 -0.84 -12.65 -23.93
CA TYR A 263 -0.97 -13.76 -24.88
C TYR A 263 -2.34 -14.42 -24.69
N ASP A 264 -2.85 -15.05 -25.76
CA ASP A 264 -4.05 -15.87 -25.69
C ASP A 264 -3.85 -17.23 -26.33
N LEU A 265 -4.60 -18.21 -25.84
CA LEU A 265 -4.81 -19.47 -26.53
C LEU A 265 -6.29 -19.60 -26.89
N ARG A 266 -6.58 -19.90 -28.15
CA ARG A 266 -7.94 -20.08 -28.67
C ARG A 266 -8.17 -21.53 -29.07
N ILE A 267 -9.28 -22.10 -28.61
CA ILE A 267 -9.78 -23.43 -29.02
C ILE A 267 -11.22 -23.33 -29.49
N ARG A 268 -11.66 -24.25 -30.35
CA ARG A 268 -13.06 -24.34 -30.78
C ARG A 268 -13.85 -25.22 -29.81
N ILE A 269 -15.02 -24.76 -29.35
CA ILE A 269 -15.89 -25.49 -28.41
C ILE A 269 -16.23 -26.90 -28.93
N LYS A 270 -16.44 -27.05 -30.25
CA LYS A 270 -16.71 -28.35 -30.87
C LYS A 270 -15.61 -29.39 -30.66
N GLU A 271 -14.38 -28.96 -30.42
CA GLU A 271 -13.24 -29.84 -30.14
C GLU A 271 -13.16 -30.24 -28.65
N VAL A 272 -13.94 -29.58 -27.81
CA VAL A 272 -14.03 -29.80 -26.36
C VAL A 272 -15.27 -30.63 -25.99
N LYS A 273 -16.03 -31.12 -26.98
CA LYS A 273 -17.09 -32.11 -26.77
C LYS A 273 -16.45 -33.42 -26.34
N TRP A 274 -16.33 -33.61 -25.03
CA TRP A 274 -15.76 -34.78 -24.36
C TRP A 274 -16.82 -35.48 -23.53
#